data_AF-A0A674NR89-F1
#
_entry.id   AF-A0A674NR89-F1
#
_cell.length_a   1.000
_cell.length_b   1.000
_cell.length_c   1.000
_cell.angle_alpha   90.00
_cell.angle_beta   90.00
_cell.angle_gamma   90.00
#
_symmetry.space_group_name_H-M   'P 1'
#
loop_
_entity.id
_entity.type
_entity.pdbx_description
1 polymer ?
#
loop_
_entity_poly.entity_id
_entity_poly.type
_entity_poly.pdbx_seq_one_letter_code
_entity_poly.pdbx_strand_id
1 'polypeptide(L)'
;MFISVLSSRPQILSDVSSRGQHGYDAVVLLALLVNYRKYESVNPYIVKLSIVDDEPTLDGMGMVVHQALTEYNRQYKEKEEENQGGFFSTLSSMVGSMFIADADEKLSVQTNEAILLALYEAVHLNRNFITVLAQSHPEIDIATGSVTPTPTTPTTPLGTTPPSLDNLMVEFIVTHMMKDFPMDLYLRCVQIIHKLLCYQKKCRIRLHYTWRELWSALINLLKFLLSNETSLLAKHNIFHLALLVVNLFNMFITYGDTFLPTSNSYDELYYEIVRMHQVFDNLYCMVLRVSTNTGHWKEAASKVTHALVNVRAIINHFNPKIESYAAVNHISQLSEEQVLEVVRSNYDTLTLKLQDGLDQFERYSEQPKEVAFFKELVRSISLNVRKNVSLNTLSQDVLLKEFSSIS
;
A
#
# COMPACT_ATOMS: atom_id res chain seq x y z
N MET A 1 -14.86 -13.85 27.54
CA MET A 1 -13.79 -12.86 27.33
C MET A 1 -13.90 -12.14 25.98
N PHE A 2 -13.66 -12.74 24.81
CA PHE A 2 -13.52 -11.92 23.57
C PHE A 2 -14.79 -11.24 23.00
N ILE A 3 -15.99 -11.74 23.30
CA ILE A 3 -17.25 -11.00 23.04
C ILE A 3 -17.24 -9.63 23.75
N SER A 4 -16.52 -9.50 24.86
CA SER A 4 -16.39 -8.27 25.64
C SER A 4 -15.34 -7.30 25.08
N VAL A 5 -14.40 -7.73 24.22
CA VAL A 5 -13.43 -6.82 23.58
C VAL A 5 -14.12 -5.94 22.52
N LEU A 6 -14.97 -6.52 21.67
CA LEU A 6 -15.75 -5.79 20.67
C LEU A 6 -17.13 -5.30 21.16
N SER A 7 -17.62 -5.73 22.33
CA SER A 7 -18.97 -5.36 22.80
C SER A 7 -19.06 -4.98 24.28
N SER A 8 -17.94 -4.82 24.99
CA SER A 8 -17.94 -4.23 26.33
C SER A 8 -16.76 -3.29 26.62
N ARG A 9 -15.86 -3.02 25.67
CA ARG A 9 -14.81 -1.99 25.81
C ARG A 9 -14.24 -1.48 24.46
N PRO A 10 -14.99 -0.66 23.70
CA PRO A 10 -14.42 0.16 22.61
C PRO A 10 -13.20 1.00 23.07
N GLN A 11 -13.11 1.25 24.38
CA GLN A 11 -11.98 1.92 25.04
C GLN A 11 -10.60 1.34 24.71
N ILE A 12 -10.39 0.08 24.31
CA ILE A 12 -8.99 -0.39 24.08
C ILE A 12 -8.31 0.35 22.92
N LEU A 13 -9.05 0.70 21.86
CA LEU A 13 -8.53 1.48 20.74
C LEU A 13 -8.79 2.99 20.90
N SER A 14 -9.87 3.35 21.62
CA SER A 14 -10.21 4.77 21.88
C SER A 14 -9.37 5.43 22.99
N ASP A 15 -8.91 4.67 24.01
CA ASP A 15 -8.05 5.17 25.09
C ASP A 15 -6.58 5.10 24.69
N VAL A 16 -5.88 6.22 24.81
CA VAL A 16 -4.47 6.37 24.43
C VAL A 16 -3.58 5.39 25.19
N SER A 17 -3.83 5.19 26.48
CA SER A 17 -3.00 4.33 27.35
C SER A 17 -3.16 2.85 26.98
N SER A 18 -4.41 2.39 26.88
CA SER A 18 -4.78 1.03 26.49
C SER A 18 -4.34 0.71 25.05
N ARG A 19 -4.45 1.68 24.14
CA ARG A 19 -4.02 1.56 22.74
C ARG A 19 -2.50 1.36 22.64
N GLY A 20 -1.72 2.12 23.39
CA GLY A 20 -0.26 1.98 23.42
C GLY A 20 0.21 0.62 23.95
N GLN A 21 -0.52 0.01 24.89
CA GLN A 21 -0.13 -1.25 25.52
C GLN A 21 -0.70 -2.51 24.83
N HIS A 22 -1.88 -2.42 24.21
CA HIS A 22 -2.62 -3.58 23.69
C HIS A 22 -3.19 -3.41 22.28
N GLY A 23 -3.03 -2.24 21.66
CA GLY A 23 -3.60 -1.93 20.35
C GLY A 23 -3.13 -2.89 19.26
N TYR A 24 -1.82 -3.17 19.22
CA TYR A 24 -1.21 -4.07 18.23
C TYR A 24 -1.83 -5.48 18.28
N ASP A 25 -1.83 -6.11 19.45
CA ASP A 25 -2.42 -7.43 19.66
C ASP A 25 -3.93 -7.45 19.35
N ALA A 26 -4.65 -6.38 19.69
CA ALA A 26 -6.07 -6.25 19.40
C ALA A 26 -6.35 -6.19 17.88
N VAL A 27 -5.53 -5.47 17.11
CA VAL A 27 -5.64 -5.37 15.64
C VAL A 27 -5.25 -6.69 14.96
N VAL A 28 -4.15 -7.32 15.36
CA VAL A 28 -3.73 -8.64 14.87
C VAL A 28 -4.82 -9.69 15.14
N LEU A 29 -5.35 -9.72 16.37
CA LEU A 29 -6.38 -10.69 16.74
C LEU A 29 -7.74 -10.39 16.07
N LEU A 30 -8.08 -9.12 15.82
CA LEU A 30 -9.24 -8.78 14.99
C LEU A 30 -9.08 -9.36 13.58
N ALA A 31 -7.91 -9.24 12.95
CA ALA A 31 -7.63 -9.83 11.64
C ALA A 31 -7.78 -11.35 11.64
N LEU A 32 -7.27 -12.03 12.68
CA LEU A 32 -7.45 -13.47 12.89
C LEU A 32 -8.91 -13.86 13.04
N LEU A 33 -9.67 -13.14 13.87
CA LEU A 33 -11.08 -13.45 14.14
C LEU A 33 -11.96 -13.20 12.92
N VAL A 34 -11.69 -12.15 12.15
CA VAL A 34 -12.34 -11.86 10.86
C VAL A 34 -12.00 -12.94 9.81
N ASN A 35 -10.83 -13.57 9.87
CA ASN A 35 -10.44 -14.64 8.94
C ASN A 35 -10.71 -16.07 9.45
N TYR A 36 -11.04 -16.25 10.74
CA TYR A 36 -11.33 -17.55 11.31
C TYR A 36 -12.62 -18.14 10.74
N ARG A 37 -12.52 -19.32 10.10
CA ARG A 37 -13.64 -20.04 9.47
C ARG A 37 -14.53 -19.16 8.57
N LYS A 38 -13.93 -18.12 7.98
CA LYS A 38 -14.60 -17.05 7.21
C LYS A 38 -15.56 -17.55 6.13
N TYR A 39 -15.29 -18.74 5.61
CA TYR A 39 -15.92 -19.37 4.45
C TYR A 39 -16.62 -20.70 4.80
N GLU A 40 -16.65 -21.06 6.08
CA GLU A 40 -17.30 -22.28 6.61
C GLU A 40 -18.61 -21.97 7.34
N SER A 41 -18.81 -20.72 7.78
CA SER A 41 -20.01 -20.24 8.49
C SER A 41 -20.07 -18.71 8.50
N VAL A 42 -21.26 -18.13 8.71
CA VAL A 42 -21.43 -16.67 8.90
C VAL A 42 -20.56 -16.21 10.08
N ASN A 43 -19.50 -15.47 9.79
CA ASN A 43 -18.56 -15.01 10.80
C ASN A 43 -19.09 -13.74 11.50
N PRO A 44 -19.41 -13.79 12.80
CA PRO A 44 -19.97 -12.64 13.53
C PRO A 44 -18.98 -11.47 13.66
N TYR A 45 -17.67 -11.71 13.52
CA TYR A 45 -16.65 -10.66 13.57
C TYR A 45 -16.61 -9.83 12.28
N ILE A 46 -16.89 -10.43 11.12
CA ILE A 46 -17.12 -9.68 9.86
C ILE A 46 -18.29 -8.72 10.05
N VAL A 47 -19.43 -9.26 10.50
CA VAL A 47 -20.67 -8.48 10.67
C VAL A 47 -20.41 -7.33 11.65
N LYS A 48 -19.82 -7.61 12.81
CA LYS A 48 -19.48 -6.57 13.80
C LYS A 48 -18.53 -5.51 13.22
N LEU A 49 -17.43 -5.91 12.58
CA LEU A 49 -16.49 -4.93 12.00
C LEU A 49 -17.17 -4.07 10.92
N SER A 50 -18.07 -4.64 10.11
CA SER A 50 -18.77 -3.90 9.05
C SER A 50 -19.76 -2.83 9.55
N ILE A 51 -20.24 -2.95 10.79
CA ILE A 51 -21.19 -2.02 11.41
C ILE A 51 -20.56 -1.03 12.41
N VAL A 52 -19.25 -1.11 12.69
CA VAL A 52 -18.59 -0.12 13.58
C VAL A 52 -18.65 1.27 12.96
N ASP A 53 -19.22 2.21 13.70
CA ASP A 53 -19.35 3.63 13.37
C ASP A 53 -18.72 4.56 14.42
N ASP A 54 -18.22 4.01 15.53
CA ASP A 54 -17.47 4.74 16.54
C ASP A 54 -16.13 5.27 15.98
N GLU A 55 -16.12 6.55 15.64
CA GLU A 55 -14.98 7.26 15.05
C GLU A 55 -13.71 7.18 15.91
N PRO A 56 -13.72 7.35 17.25
CA PRO A 56 -12.53 7.16 18.10
C PRO A 56 -11.94 5.75 18.05
N THR A 57 -12.76 4.70 17.98
CA THR A 57 -12.29 3.31 17.81
C THR A 57 -11.66 3.10 16.44
N LEU A 58 -12.24 3.68 15.38
CA LEU A 58 -11.74 3.56 14.01
C LEU A 58 -10.45 4.35 13.79
N ASP A 59 -10.35 5.57 14.33
CA ASP A 59 -9.12 6.36 14.35
C ASP A 59 -8.03 5.67 15.17
N GLY A 60 -8.37 5.16 16.37
CA GLY A 60 -7.46 4.35 17.16
C GLY A 60 -6.95 3.09 16.45
N MET A 61 -7.79 2.43 15.65
CA MET A 61 -7.38 1.33 14.79
C MET A 61 -6.42 1.80 13.68
N GLY A 62 -6.72 2.95 13.05
CA GLY A 62 -5.87 3.58 12.04
C GLY A 62 -4.49 3.93 12.58
N MET A 63 -4.42 4.54 13.77
CA MET A 63 -3.16 4.89 14.45
C MET A 63 -2.31 3.66 14.79
N VAL A 64 -2.91 2.55 15.25
CA VAL A 64 -2.16 1.30 15.53
C VAL A 64 -1.59 0.71 14.25
N VAL A 65 -2.40 0.62 13.19
CA VAL A 65 -1.95 0.11 11.89
C VAL A 65 -0.85 1.00 11.31
N HIS A 66 -0.98 2.32 11.44
CA HIS A 66 0.04 3.29 11.05
C HIS A 66 1.35 3.05 11.78
N GLN A 67 1.33 3.10 13.12
CA GLN A 67 2.53 2.90 13.95
C GLN A 67 3.23 1.57 13.66
N ALA A 68 2.47 0.49 13.48
CA ALA A 68 3.00 -0.82 13.15
C ALA A 68 3.71 -0.87 11.78
N LEU A 69 3.13 -0.24 10.76
CA LEU A 69 3.72 -0.21 9.42
C LEU A 69 4.92 0.75 9.34
N THR A 70 4.87 1.91 10.01
CA THR A 70 6.03 2.83 10.12
C THR A 70 7.21 2.17 10.83
N GLU A 71 6.96 1.43 11.93
CA GLU A 71 8.00 0.69 12.64
C GLU A 71 8.58 -0.45 11.78
N TYR A 72 7.75 -1.13 10.98
CA TYR A 72 8.22 -2.13 10.01
C TYR A 72 9.11 -1.51 8.93
N ASN A 73 8.69 -0.37 8.36
CA ASN A 73 9.47 0.38 7.36
C ASN A 73 10.83 0.84 7.93
N ARG A 74 10.85 1.33 9.18
CA ARG A 74 12.08 1.72 9.90
C ARG A 74 13.04 0.54 10.07
N GLN A 75 12.54 -0.59 10.58
CA GLN A 75 13.35 -1.82 10.77
C GLN A 75 13.94 -2.34 9.44
N TYR A 76 13.21 -2.21 8.33
CA TYR A 76 13.74 -2.58 7.02
C TYR A 76 14.87 -1.65 6.58
N LYS A 77 14.65 -0.32 6.68
CA LYS A 77 15.63 0.68 6.24
C LYS A 77 16.95 0.55 7.01
N GLU A 78 16.89 0.34 8.32
CA GLU A 78 18.08 0.11 9.15
C GLU A 78 18.85 -1.15 8.73
N LYS A 79 18.16 -2.24 8.39
CA LYS A 79 18.78 -3.45 7.83
C LYS A 79 19.40 -3.23 6.44
N GLU A 80 18.84 -2.35 5.62
CA GLU A 80 19.44 -2.01 4.32
C GLU A 80 20.72 -1.19 4.52
N GLU A 81 20.69 -0.18 5.41
CA GLU A 81 21.83 0.67 5.74
C GLU A 81 22.98 -0.10 6.42
N GLU A 82 22.68 -1.02 7.36
CA GLU A 82 23.69 -1.91 7.96
C GLU A 82 24.38 -2.81 6.93
N ASN A 83 23.63 -3.36 5.97
CA ASN A 83 24.20 -4.17 4.89
C ASN A 83 25.00 -3.35 3.86
N GLN A 84 24.62 -2.08 3.62
CA GLN A 84 25.40 -1.18 2.76
C GLN A 84 26.70 -0.69 3.44
N GLY A 85 26.70 -0.56 4.78
CA GLY A 85 27.87 -0.19 5.59
C GLY A 85 29.07 -1.16 5.51
N GLY A 86 28.90 -2.33 4.88
CA GLY A 86 29.96 -3.32 4.69
C GLY A 86 31.02 -2.95 3.63
N PHE A 87 30.62 -2.55 2.40
CA PHE A 87 31.59 -2.26 1.32
C PHE A 87 31.05 -1.54 0.05
N PHE A 88 29.92 -0.82 0.06
CA PHE A 88 29.34 -0.26 -1.20
C PHE A 88 29.03 1.24 -1.16
N SER A 89 29.98 2.05 -1.64
CA SER A 89 29.83 3.51 -1.81
C SER A 89 29.52 3.96 -3.26
N THR A 90 29.10 3.06 -4.15
CA THR A 90 28.78 3.41 -5.56
C THR A 90 27.48 2.76 -6.06
N LEU A 91 26.51 3.59 -6.40
CA LEU A 91 25.07 3.28 -6.49
C LEU A 91 24.61 2.72 -7.86
N SER A 92 25.33 1.77 -8.47
CA SER A 92 25.05 1.35 -9.87
C SER A 92 25.19 -0.13 -10.25
N SER A 93 25.52 -1.08 -9.36
CA SER A 93 25.61 -2.50 -9.78
C SER A 93 25.40 -3.53 -8.67
N MET A 94 24.15 -3.85 -8.30
CA MET A 94 23.85 -5.06 -7.51
C MET A 94 22.39 -5.56 -7.57
N VAL A 95 21.92 -5.97 -8.75
CA VAL A 95 20.84 -6.96 -8.86
C VAL A 95 21.48 -8.32 -9.12
N GLY A 96 21.67 -9.14 -8.06
CA GLY A 96 22.28 -10.46 -8.21
C GLY A 96 22.45 -11.27 -6.92
N SER A 97 22.92 -10.66 -5.84
CA SER A 97 23.27 -11.35 -4.59
C SER A 97 22.49 -10.80 -3.39
N MET A 98 21.59 -11.62 -2.86
CA MET A 98 20.96 -11.46 -1.55
C MET A 98 20.65 -12.88 -1.05
N PHE A 99 20.82 -13.12 0.24
CA PHE A 99 20.95 -14.47 0.82
C PHE A 99 19.62 -15.03 1.34
N ILE A 100 19.69 -16.24 1.90
CA ILE A 100 18.59 -16.96 2.54
C ILE A 100 18.34 -16.32 3.92
N ALA A 101 17.08 -16.04 4.25
CA ALA A 101 16.69 -15.40 5.51
C ALA A 101 16.73 -16.37 6.71
N ASP A 102 17.11 -15.85 7.87
CA ASP A 102 17.20 -16.61 9.13
C ASP A 102 15.85 -16.73 9.86
N ALA A 103 15.79 -17.60 10.88
CA ALA A 103 14.55 -17.99 11.54
C ALA A 103 13.81 -16.83 12.26
N ASP A 104 14.53 -15.85 12.82
CA ASP A 104 13.94 -14.68 13.46
C ASP A 104 13.43 -13.64 12.44
N GLU A 105 14.08 -13.54 11.28
CA GLU A 105 13.58 -12.70 10.18
C GLU A 105 12.24 -13.21 9.66
N LYS A 106 12.10 -14.52 9.57
CA LYS A 106 10.84 -15.17 9.22
C LYS A 106 9.73 -14.86 10.23
N LEU A 107 10.05 -14.73 11.53
CA LEU A 107 9.09 -14.41 12.57
C LEU A 107 8.64 -12.92 12.52
N SER A 108 9.57 -12.01 12.23
CA SER A 108 9.29 -10.59 12.01
C SER A 108 8.33 -10.39 10.82
N VAL A 109 8.70 -10.91 9.64
CA VAL A 109 7.88 -10.82 8.41
C VAL A 109 6.44 -11.30 8.65
N GLN A 110 6.26 -12.45 9.29
CA GLN A 110 4.95 -13.04 9.59
C GLN A 110 4.04 -12.19 10.47
N THR A 111 4.59 -11.30 11.30
CA THR A 111 3.77 -10.44 12.18
C THR A 111 3.27 -9.21 11.41
N ASN A 112 4.01 -8.75 10.41
CA ASN A 112 3.62 -7.64 9.55
C ASN A 112 2.59 -8.04 8.49
N GLU A 113 2.64 -9.29 8.01
CA GLU A 113 1.58 -9.93 7.22
C GLU A 113 0.20 -9.81 7.90
N ALA A 114 0.16 -9.92 9.23
CA ALA A 114 -1.06 -9.82 10.03
C ALA A 114 -1.66 -8.39 10.03
N ILE A 115 -0.81 -7.36 10.11
CA ILE A 115 -1.23 -5.95 10.13
C ILE A 115 -1.75 -5.52 8.75
N LEU A 116 -1.08 -5.96 7.67
CA LEU A 116 -1.55 -5.73 6.30
C LEU A 116 -2.89 -6.41 6.04
N LEU A 117 -3.07 -7.62 6.55
CA LEU A 117 -4.36 -8.30 6.50
C LEU A 117 -5.43 -7.55 7.33
N ALA A 118 -5.09 -7.07 8.52
CA ALA A 118 -6.00 -6.27 9.34
C ALA A 118 -6.48 -5.01 8.58
N LEU A 119 -5.55 -4.29 7.96
CA LEU A 119 -5.81 -3.11 7.15
C LEU A 119 -6.66 -3.45 5.91
N TYR A 120 -6.31 -4.51 5.18
CA TYR A 120 -7.09 -4.96 4.03
C TYR A 120 -8.53 -5.28 4.42
N GLU A 121 -8.75 -6.07 5.48
CA GLU A 121 -10.08 -6.44 5.97
C GLU A 121 -10.87 -5.23 6.46
N ALA A 122 -10.26 -4.33 7.23
CA ALA A 122 -10.93 -3.14 7.73
C ALA A 122 -11.38 -2.21 6.58
N VAL A 123 -10.49 -1.97 5.60
CA VAL A 123 -10.81 -1.23 4.36
C VAL A 123 -11.85 -1.97 3.51
N HIS A 124 -11.89 -3.30 3.52
CA HIS A 124 -12.86 -4.06 2.74
C HIS A 124 -14.25 -4.12 3.36
N LEU A 125 -14.33 -4.30 4.68
CA LEU A 125 -15.56 -4.57 5.42
C LEU A 125 -16.21 -3.31 6.02
N ASN A 126 -15.44 -2.32 6.45
CA ASN A 126 -15.96 -1.12 7.10
C ASN A 126 -15.86 0.11 6.18
N ARG A 127 -17.02 0.70 5.85
CA ARG A 127 -17.12 1.89 4.99
C ARG A 127 -16.66 3.18 5.67
N ASN A 128 -16.79 3.26 7.00
CA ASN A 128 -16.46 4.43 7.81
C ASN A 128 -14.94 4.50 8.05
N PHE A 129 -14.28 3.35 8.16
CA PHE A 129 -12.82 3.25 8.27
C PHE A 129 -12.11 3.88 7.07
N ILE A 130 -12.64 3.71 5.85
CA ILE A 130 -12.11 4.38 4.65
C ILE A 130 -12.21 5.91 4.79
N THR A 131 -13.27 6.43 5.40
CA THR A 131 -13.44 7.86 5.66
C THR A 131 -12.37 8.38 6.62
N VAL A 132 -12.15 7.69 7.75
CA VAL A 132 -11.10 8.02 8.73
C VAL A 132 -9.73 8.05 8.06
N LEU A 133 -9.40 7.01 7.30
CA LEU A 133 -8.12 6.91 6.57
C LEU A 133 -7.92 7.97 5.48
N ALA A 134 -9.01 8.49 4.90
CA ALA A 134 -8.99 9.57 3.90
C ALA A 134 -9.09 10.99 4.53
N GLN A 135 -9.23 11.07 5.85
CA GLN A 135 -9.34 12.32 6.61
C GLN A 135 -8.19 12.55 7.59
N SER A 136 -7.38 11.52 7.88
CA SER A 136 -6.19 11.60 8.73
C SER A 136 -5.02 12.31 8.02
N HIS A 137 -5.21 13.56 7.62
CA HIS A 137 -4.20 14.45 7.06
C HIS A 137 -3.93 15.59 8.05
N PRO A 138 -2.65 15.93 8.35
CA PRO A 138 -2.36 17.16 9.07
C PRO A 138 -2.80 18.36 8.22
N GLU A 139 -3.55 19.28 8.81
CA GLU A 139 -3.85 20.57 8.19
C GLU A 139 -2.54 21.33 7.99
N ILE A 140 -2.12 21.51 6.74
CA ILE A 140 -0.98 22.38 6.41
C ILE A 140 -1.50 23.81 6.46
N ASP A 141 -1.47 24.39 7.66
CA ASP A 141 -1.83 25.78 7.91
C ASP A 141 -0.91 26.72 7.11
N ILE A 142 -1.44 27.26 6.01
CA ILE A 142 -0.76 28.31 5.24
C ILE A 142 -0.85 29.59 6.07
N ALA A 143 0.25 29.90 6.76
CA ALA A 143 0.35 31.05 7.65
C ALA A 143 0.14 32.40 6.92
N THR A 144 -1.09 32.90 6.92
CA THR A 144 -1.39 34.31 6.67
C THR A 144 -1.16 35.09 7.96
N GLY A 145 0.06 35.61 8.13
CA GLY A 145 0.53 36.09 9.43
C GLY A 145 0.03 37.47 9.87
N SER A 146 0.23 37.76 11.16
CA SER A 146 0.46 39.13 11.64
C SER A 146 1.36 39.13 12.89
N VAL A 147 2.21 40.17 12.95
CA VAL A 147 3.38 40.38 13.80
C VAL A 147 3.08 40.50 15.31
N THR A 148 3.95 39.95 16.18
CA THR A 148 4.73 40.66 17.25
C THR A 148 5.53 39.66 18.12
N PRO A 149 6.81 39.90 18.48
CA PRO A 149 7.63 38.93 19.22
C PRO A 149 7.81 39.25 20.73
N THR A 150 7.87 38.21 21.57
CA THR A 150 8.75 38.15 22.76
C THR A 150 8.91 36.69 23.25
N PRO A 151 10.02 36.28 23.90
CA PRO A 151 10.41 34.87 23.99
C PRO A 151 10.38 34.25 25.40
N THR A 152 9.82 33.05 25.55
CA THR A 152 10.09 32.14 26.68
C THR A 152 9.90 30.66 26.28
N THR A 153 11.00 29.89 26.35
CA THR A 153 11.11 28.42 26.54
C THR A 153 10.28 27.44 25.68
N PRO A 154 10.92 26.46 25.01
CA PRO A 154 10.20 25.41 24.31
C PRO A 154 9.69 24.32 25.27
N THR A 155 8.39 24.31 25.52
CA THR A 155 7.68 23.10 25.95
C THR A 155 6.83 22.60 24.80
N THR A 156 7.38 21.64 24.05
CA THR A 156 6.71 20.97 22.93
C THR A 156 5.51 20.16 23.45
N PRO A 157 4.26 20.48 23.08
CA PRO A 157 3.15 19.58 23.31
C PRO A 157 3.26 18.43 22.31
N LEU A 158 3.16 17.19 22.79
CA LEU A 158 3.17 15.98 21.95
C LEU A 158 1.81 15.82 21.24
N GLY A 159 1.51 16.74 20.32
CA GLY A 159 0.33 16.74 19.46
C GLY A 159 0.65 16.16 18.10
N THR A 160 0.87 14.84 18.03
CA THR A 160 1.23 14.16 16.78
C THR A 160 -0.02 13.62 16.09
N THR A 161 -0.62 14.43 15.21
CA THR A 161 -1.48 13.89 14.15
C THR A 161 -0.65 12.94 13.28
N PRO A 162 -1.12 11.71 13.01
CA PRO A 162 -0.34 10.77 12.21
C PRO A 162 -0.19 11.27 10.77
N PRO A 163 0.96 11.08 10.11
CA PRO A 163 1.10 11.39 8.69
C PRO A 163 0.15 10.53 7.84
N SER A 164 -0.32 11.11 6.75
CA SER A 164 -1.38 10.57 5.90
C SER A 164 -1.11 9.16 5.38
N LEU A 165 -2.16 8.32 5.32
CA LEU A 165 -2.05 6.91 4.91
C LEU A 165 -1.39 6.72 3.53
N ASP A 166 -1.52 7.67 2.62
CA ASP A 166 -0.88 7.60 1.30
C ASP A 166 0.65 7.50 1.41
N ASN A 167 1.29 8.19 2.37
CA ASN A 167 2.72 7.99 2.68
C ASN A 167 2.99 6.55 3.12
N LEU A 168 2.14 5.99 4.00
CA LEU A 168 2.28 4.63 4.51
C LEU A 168 2.14 3.57 3.42
N MET A 169 1.27 3.81 2.44
CA MET A 169 1.07 2.92 1.27
C MET A 169 2.26 2.96 0.31
N VAL A 170 2.83 4.14 0.08
CA VAL A 170 4.04 4.30 -0.74
C VAL A 170 5.26 3.72 -0.05
N GLU A 171 5.46 4.06 1.23
CA GLU A 171 6.54 3.52 2.05
C GLU A 171 6.47 1.98 2.08
N PHE A 172 5.27 1.41 2.24
CA PHE A 172 5.06 -0.04 2.19
C PHE A 172 5.41 -0.68 0.84
N ILE A 173 5.08 -0.05 -0.31
CA ILE A 173 5.48 -0.57 -1.64
C ILE A 173 7.01 -0.53 -1.79
N VAL A 174 7.65 0.52 -1.26
CA VAL A 174 9.06 0.87 -1.52
C VAL A 174 10.04 0.00 -0.74
N THR A 175 9.91 -0.14 0.57
CA THR A 175 10.88 -0.92 1.37
C THR A 175 10.87 -2.40 0.98
N HIS A 176 9.71 -3.04 0.94
CA HIS A 176 9.57 -4.50 1.01
C HIS A 176 9.89 -5.32 -0.25
N MET A 177 10.72 -4.80 -1.16
CA MET A 177 11.15 -5.51 -2.38
C MET A 177 12.15 -6.63 -2.08
N MET A 178 11.65 -7.72 -1.47
CA MET A 178 12.43 -8.84 -0.96
C MET A 178 12.56 -10.01 -1.96
N LYS A 179 13.55 -10.87 -1.72
CA LYS A 179 13.88 -12.02 -2.57
C LYS A 179 12.86 -13.17 -2.55
N ASP A 180 12.25 -13.46 -1.40
CA ASP A 180 11.08 -14.34 -1.35
C ASP A 180 9.85 -13.44 -1.51
N PHE A 181 9.62 -13.03 -2.76
CA PHE A 181 8.67 -11.96 -3.11
C PHE A 181 7.25 -12.32 -2.61
N PRO A 182 6.69 -11.60 -1.62
CA PRO A 182 5.41 -11.95 -1.03
C PRO A 182 4.28 -11.44 -1.93
N MET A 183 4.09 -12.12 -3.06
CA MET A 183 3.17 -11.78 -4.15
C MET A 183 1.78 -11.40 -3.63
N ASP A 184 1.25 -12.15 -2.66
CA ASP A 184 -0.08 -11.93 -2.10
C ASP A 184 -0.17 -10.64 -1.27
N LEU A 185 0.89 -10.24 -0.55
CA LEU A 185 0.94 -8.95 0.17
C LEU A 185 0.97 -7.77 -0.80
N TYR A 186 1.75 -7.89 -1.88
CA TYR A 186 1.80 -6.87 -2.93
C TYR A 186 0.45 -6.71 -3.64
N LEU A 187 -0.22 -7.82 -3.98
CA LEU A 187 -1.60 -7.79 -4.49
C LEU A 187 -2.53 -7.05 -3.52
N ARG A 188 -2.43 -7.34 -2.22
CA ARG A 188 -3.27 -6.74 -1.18
C ARG A 188 -3.03 -5.24 -0.99
N CYS A 189 -1.77 -4.79 -0.97
CA CYS A 189 -1.44 -3.36 -0.91
C CYS A 189 -1.98 -2.59 -2.11
N VAL A 190 -1.70 -3.07 -3.34
CA VAL A 190 -2.17 -2.38 -4.56
C VAL A 190 -3.71 -2.35 -4.64
N GLN A 191 -4.40 -3.37 -4.12
CA GLN A 191 -5.87 -3.36 -3.96
C GLN A 191 -6.37 -2.36 -2.90
N ILE A 192 -5.66 -2.14 -1.80
CA ILE A 192 -6.01 -1.11 -0.81
C ILE A 192 -5.91 0.28 -1.44
N ILE A 193 -4.79 0.56 -2.13
CA ILE A 193 -4.57 1.83 -2.85
C ILE A 193 -5.66 2.04 -3.90
N HIS A 194 -5.98 1.01 -4.69
CA HIS A 194 -7.08 1.07 -5.66
C HIS A 194 -8.41 1.46 -5.00
N LYS A 195 -8.73 0.88 -3.85
CA LYS A 195 -9.97 1.17 -3.13
C LYS A 195 -9.98 2.56 -2.50
N LEU A 196 -8.84 3.07 -2.02
CA LEU A 196 -8.68 4.46 -1.55
C LEU A 196 -8.92 5.45 -2.70
N LEU A 197 -8.29 5.26 -3.87
CA LEU A 197 -8.53 6.09 -5.05
C LEU A 197 -9.99 6.03 -5.51
N CYS A 198 -10.63 4.86 -5.48
CA CYS A 198 -12.06 4.72 -5.78
C CYS A 198 -12.94 5.53 -4.82
N TYR A 199 -12.59 5.58 -3.52
CA TYR A 199 -13.29 6.37 -2.52
C TYR A 199 -13.06 7.88 -2.72
N GLN A 200 -11.81 8.30 -2.93
CA GLN A 200 -11.44 9.69 -3.22
C GLN A 200 -12.17 10.20 -4.48
N LYS A 201 -12.17 9.43 -5.58
CA LYS A 201 -12.97 9.67 -6.81
C LYS A 201 -14.46 9.85 -6.49
N LYS A 202 -15.04 8.92 -5.73
CA LYS A 202 -16.47 8.90 -5.40
C LYS A 202 -16.89 10.12 -4.57
N CYS A 203 -16.09 10.50 -3.58
CA CYS A 203 -16.36 11.62 -2.69
C CYS A 203 -15.78 12.96 -3.18
N ARG A 204 -15.02 12.96 -4.29
CA ARG A 204 -14.24 14.10 -4.82
C ARG A 204 -13.29 14.72 -3.79
N ILE A 205 -12.69 13.87 -2.97
CA ILE A 205 -11.68 14.27 -1.99
C ILE A 205 -10.39 14.50 -2.76
N ARG A 206 -9.83 15.71 -2.64
CA ARG A 206 -8.56 16.09 -3.26
C ARG A 206 -7.50 16.25 -2.18
N LEU A 207 -6.52 15.34 -2.19
CA LEU A 207 -5.48 15.30 -1.18
C LEU A 207 -4.25 16.07 -1.63
N HIS A 208 -3.73 16.91 -0.75
CA HIS A 208 -2.43 17.58 -0.90
C HIS A 208 -1.31 16.58 -0.58
N TYR A 209 -1.17 15.60 -1.45
CA TYR A 209 -0.28 14.46 -1.33
C TYR A 209 0.82 14.49 -2.41
N THR A 210 2.01 13.97 -2.11
CA THR A 210 3.13 13.86 -3.05
C THR A 210 2.94 12.67 -4.00
N TRP A 211 1.92 12.75 -4.86
CA TRP A 211 1.51 11.69 -5.79
C TRP A 211 2.63 11.09 -6.63
N ARG A 212 3.67 11.89 -6.93
CA ARG A 212 4.89 11.46 -7.62
C ARG A 212 5.56 10.26 -6.97
N GLU A 213 5.65 10.23 -5.63
CA GLU A 213 6.30 9.13 -4.90
C GLU A 213 5.55 7.80 -5.10
N LEU A 214 4.21 7.84 -5.13
CA LEU A 214 3.37 6.68 -5.44
C LEU A 214 3.59 6.20 -6.88
N TRP A 215 3.64 7.10 -7.86
CA TRP A 215 3.89 6.70 -9.25
C TRP A 215 5.27 6.08 -9.43
N SER A 216 6.32 6.67 -8.85
CA SER A 216 7.67 6.11 -8.89
C SER A 216 7.75 4.75 -8.18
N ALA A 217 7.08 4.58 -7.04
CA ALA A 217 6.99 3.29 -6.33
C ALA A 217 6.31 2.20 -7.18
N LEU A 218 5.17 2.53 -7.81
CA LEU A 218 4.45 1.63 -8.71
C LEU A 218 5.27 1.25 -9.96
N ILE A 219 6.01 2.21 -10.54
CA ILE A 219 6.93 1.97 -11.66
C ILE A 219 8.10 1.07 -11.23
N ASN A 220 8.68 1.30 -10.06
CA ASN A 220 9.75 0.46 -9.52
C ASN A 220 9.27 -0.98 -9.26
N LEU A 221 8.03 -1.18 -8.80
CA LEU A 221 7.43 -2.50 -8.69
C LEU A 221 7.32 -3.20 -10.05
N LEU A 222 6.86 -2.51 -11.10
CA LEU A 222 6.86 -3.08 -12.46
C LEU A 222 8.27 -3.42 -12.95
N LYS A 223 9.25 -2.55 -12.69
CA LYS A 223 10.66 -2.76 -13.02
C LYS A 223 11.23 -4.00 -12.30
N PHE A 224 10.91 -4.19 -11.02
CA PHE A 224 11.30 -5.38 -10.26
C PHE A 224 10.71 -6.66 -10.86
N LEU A 225 9.42 -6.67 -11.22
CA LEU A 225 8.77 -7.82 -11.87
C LEU A 225 9.44 -8.19 -13.20
N LEU A 226 9.85 -7.19 -13.98
CA LEU A 226 10.58 -7.39 -15.24
C LEU A 226 11.99 -7.95 -15.03
N SER A 227 12.75 -7.38 -14.09
CA SER A 227 14.11 -7.85 -13.79
C SER A 227 14.17 -9.28 -13.23
N ASN A 228 13.07 -9.78 -12.65
CA ASN A 228 12.99 -11.09 -12.02
C ASN A 228 12.06 -12.08 -12.75
N GLU A 229 11.62 -11.78 -13.98
CA GLU A 229 10.61 -12.52 -14.74
C GLU A 229 10.77 -14.04 -14.66
N THR A 230 11.95 -14.56 -15.02
CA THR A 230 12.22 -16.01 -15.10
C THR A 230 12.01 -16.74 -13.77
N SER A 231 12.36 -16.10 -12.65
CA SER A 231 12.23 -16.68 -11.32
C SER A 231 10.77 -16.61 -10.83
N LEU A 232 10.12 -15.47 -11.05
CA LEU A 232 8.78 -15.23 -10.55
C LEU A 232 7.71 -15.98 -11.36
N LEU A 233 7.83 -16.05 -12.69
CA LEU A 233 6.87 -16.78 -13.55
C LEU A 233 6.81 -18.29 -13.29
N ALA A 234 7.87 -18.87 -12.73
CA ALA A 234 7.91 -20.27 -12.32
C ALA A 234 7.05 -20.56 -11.06
N LYS A 235 6.72 -19.53 -10.27
CA LYS A 235 5.99 -19.64 -8.99
C LYS A 235 4.64 -18.92 -8.99
N HIS A 236 4.53 -17.75 -9.62
CA HIS A 236 3.43 -16.81 -9.45
C HIS A 236 2.95 -16.20 -10.78
N ASN A 237 1.68 -15.77 -10.79
CA ASN A 237 1.09 -15.01 -11.89
C ASN A 237 1.41 -13.51 -11.77
N ILE A 238 2.64 -13.10 -12.09
CA ILE A 238 3.07 -11.68 -11.98
C ILE A 238 2.17 -10.72 -12.77
N PHE A 239 1.52 -11.20 -13.84
CA PHE A 239 0.62 -10.39 -14.66
C PHE A 239 -0.62 -9.93 -13.91
N HIS A 240 -1.05 -10.62 -12.85
CA HIS A 240 -2.16 -10.15 -12.03
C HIS A 240 -1.79 -8.87 -11.27
N LEU A 241 -0.59 -8.84 -10.68
CA LEU A 241 -0.07 -7.66 -9.99
C LEU A 241 0.23 -6.53 -10.96
N ALA A 242 0.88 -6.83 -12.09
CA ALA A 242 1.13 -5.85 -13.15
C ALA A 242 -0.18 -5.23 -13.70
N LEU A 243 -1.25 -6.02 -13.84
CA LEU A 243 -2.57 -5.52 -14.24
C LEU A 243 -3.14 -4.51 -13.23
N LEU A 244 -3.06 -4.81 -11.93
CA LEU A 244 -3.52 -3.90 -10.89
C LEU A 244 -2.75 -2.58 -10.92
N VAL A 245 -1.41 -2.63 -11.04
CA VAL A 245 -0.56 -1.44 -11.12
C VAL A 245 -0.88 -0.60 -12.37
N VAL A 246 -1.01 -1.22 -13.56
CA VAL A 246 -1.39 -0.51 -14.79
C VAL A 246 -2.80 0.08 -14.67
N ASN A 247 -3.72 -0.58 -13.99
CA ASN A 247 -5.06 -0.05 -13.73
C ASN A 247 -5.07 1.14 -12.76
N LEU A 248 -4.12 1.23 -11.80
CA LEU A 248 -3.92 2.45 -11.01
C LEU A 248 -3.52 3.61 -11.92
N PHE A 249 -2.54 3.42 -12.82
CA PHE A 249 -2.18 4.44 -13.81
C PHE A 249 -3.38 4.85 -14.68
N ASN A 250 -4.17 3.89 -15.16
CA ASN A 250 -5.38 4.20 -15.91
C ASN A 250 -6.44 4.95 -15.08
N MET A 251 -6.57 4.69 -13.77
CA MET A 251 -7.41 5.48 -12.85
C MET A 251 -6.96 6.94 -12.77
N PHE A 252 -5.65 7.20 -12.60
CA PHE A 252 -5.10 8.56 -12.63
C PHE A 252 -5.31 9.25 -13.98
N ILE A 253 -5.02 8.55 -15.09
CA ILE A 253 -5.21 9.07 -16.45
C ILE A 253 -6.67 9.45 -16.73
N THR A 254 -7.62 8.60 -16.34
CA THR A 254 -9.04 8.71 -16.72
C THR A 254 -9.88 9.55 -15.75
N TYR A 255 -9.54 9.58 -14.46
CA TYR A 255 -10.35 10.21 -13.41
C TYR A 255 -9.57 11.10 -12.44
N GLY A 256 -8.28 11.35 -12.69
CA GLY A 256 -7.44 12.20 -11.84
C GLY A 256 -8.04 13.60 -11.61
N ASP A 257 -8.86 14.12 -12.51
CA ASP A 257 -9.55 15.41 -12.38
C ASP A 257 -10.49 15.45 -11.17
N THR A 258 -10.98 14.28 -10.74
CA THR A 258 -11.88 14.14 -9.60
C THR A 258 -11.18 14.14 -8.24
N PHE A 259 -9.88 13.80 -8.15
CA PHE A 259 -9.17 13.59 -6.87
C PHE A 259 -7.72 14.10 -6.79
N LEU A 260 -7.06 14.44 -7.91
CA LEU A 260 -5.80 15.16 -7.90
C LEU A 260 -6.03 16.63 -7.50
N PRO A 261 -5.11 17.25 -6.74
CA PRO A 261 -5.32 18.59 -6.20
C PRO A 261 -5.21 19.70 -7.25
N THR A 262 -4.38 19.53 -8.28
CA THR A 262 -4.08 20.57 -9.28
C THR A 262 -3.91 20.00 -10.69
N SER A 263 -3.96 20.87 -11.70
CA SER A 263 -3.56 20.50 -13.08
C SER A 263 -2.07 20.19 -13.20
N ASN A 264 -1.20 20.82 -12.40
CA ASN A 264 0.24 20.50 -12.41
C ASN A 264 0.49 19.03 -12.02
N SER A 265 -0.33 18.47 -11.12
CA SER A 265 -0.27 17.04 -10.78
C SER A 265 -0.58 16.13 -11.97
N TYR A 266 -1.35 16.59 -12.97
CA TYR A 266 -1.52 15.87 -14.23
C TYR A 266 -0.30 15.97 -15.14
N ASP A 267 0.31 17.16 -15.23
CA ASP A 267 1.55 17.37 -15.99
C ASP A 267 2.66 16.44 -15.46
N GLU A 268 2.80 16.36 -14.13
CA GLU A 268 3.77 15.50 -13.44
C GLU A 268 3.52 13.99 -13.65
N LEU A 269 2.26 13.54 -13.63
CA LEU A 269 1.89 12.15 -13.93
C LEU A 269 2.35 11.76 -15.34
N TYR A 270 2.10 12.64 -16.31
CA TYR A 270 2.41 12.42 -17.71
C TYR A 270 3.93 12.47 -17.95
N TYR A 271 4.61 13.43 -17.30
CA TYR A 271 6.06 13.50 -17.25
C TYR A 271 6.68 12.19 -16.73
N GLU A 272 6.22 11.66 -15.58
CA GLU A 272 6.81 10.45 -14.99
C GLU A 272 6.55 9.19 -15.85
N ILE A 273 5.37 9.06 -16.47
CA ILE A 273 5.08 7.99 -17.45
C ILE A 273 6.05 8.05 -18.64
N VAL A 274 6.28 9.24 -19.19
CA VAL A 274 7.13 9.47 -20.37
C VAL A 274 8.60 9.31 -20.02
N ARG A 275 9.05 9.84 -18.88
CA ARG A 275 10.41 9.70 -18.34
C ARG A 275 10.78 8.23 -18.14
N MET A 276 9.85 7.42 -17.65
CA MET A 276 10.06 6.00 -17.34
C MET A 276 9.51 5.06 -18.43
N HIS A 277 9.32 5.54 -19.66
CA HIS A 277 8.65 4.80 -20.73
C HIS A 277 9.24 3.41 -20.99
N GLN A 278 10.57 3.23 -20.86
CA GLN A 278 11.18 1.92 -21.12
C GLN A 278 10.68 0.82 -20.18
N VAL A 279 10.20 1.15 -18.96
CA VAL A 279 9.57 0.16 -18.07
C VAL A 279 8.27 -0.34 -18.67
N PHE A 280 7.44 0.56 -19.20
CA PHE A 280 6.16 0.23 -19.83
C PHE A 280 6.33 -0.45 -21.19
N ASP A 281 7.32 -0.08 -21.99
CA ASP A 281 7.63 -0.75 -23.26
C ASP A 281 8.20 -2.16 -23.04
N ASN A 282 9.10 -2.34 -22.07
CA ASN A 282 9.58 -3.68 -21.69
C ASN A 282 8.45 -4.55 -21.14
N LEU A 283 7.55 -3.98 -20.33
CA LEU A 283 6.33 -4.67 -19.89
C LEU A 283 5.44 -5.05 -21.08
N TYR A 284 5.20 -4.15 -22.02
CA TYR A 284 4.44 -4.44 -23.24
C TYR A 284 5.05 -5.58 -24.04
N CYS A 285 6.36 -5.57 -24.27
CA CYS A 285 7.09 -6.63 -24.96
C CYS A 285 6.97 -7.99 -24.24
N MET A 286 7.12 -8.01 -22.90
CA MET A 286 6.95 -9.22 -22.09
C MET A 286 5.53 -9.79 -22.20
N VAL A 287 4.50 -8.96 -21.99
CA VAL A 287 3.10 -9.43 -22.00
C VAL A 287 2.65 -9.83 -23.40
N LEU A 288 3.12 -9.14 -24.44
CA LEU A 288 2.84 -9.52 -25.83
C LEU A 288 3.40 -10.92 -26.10
N ARG A 289 4.70 -11.15 -25.84
CA ARG A 289 5.37 -12.45 -25.98
C ARG A 289 4.65 -13.59 -25.25
N VAL A 290 4.20 -13.35 -24.01
CA VAL A 290 3.50 -14.37 -23.22
C VAL A 290 2.05 -14.57 -23.67
N SER A 291 1.39 -13.53 -24.18
CA SER A 291 0.03 -13.61 -24.74
C SER A 291 -0.04 -14.29 -26.11
N THR A 292 1.04 -14.27 -26.91
CA THR A 292 1.12 -14.99 -28.19
C THR A 292 1.50 -16.46 -28.02
N ASN A 293 2.25 -16.80 -26.98
CA ASN A 293 2.70 -18.16 -26.71
C ASN A 293 1.61 -19.04 -26.08
N THR A 294 1.69 -20.35 -26.27
CA THR A 294 0.85 -21.35 -25.59
C THR A 294 1.38 -21.61 -24.18
N GLY A 295 1.09 -20.71 -23.23
CA GLY A 295 1.51 -20.83 -21.82
C GLY A 295 0.37 -20.63 -20.83
N HIS A 296 0.54 -21.15 -19.60
CA HIS A 296 -0.46 -21.08 -18.53
C HIS A 296 -0.93 -19.65 -18.20
N TRP A 297 -0.09 -18.65 -18.43
CA TRP A 297 -0.37 -17.24 -18.12
C TRP A 297 -0.91 -16.41 -19.30
N LYS A 298 -1.21 -17.03 -20.45
CA LYS A 298 -1.63 -16.36 -21.69
C LYS A 298 -2.75 -15.33 -21.50
N GLU A 299 -3.83 -15.73 -20.83
CA GLU A 299 -5.00 -14.85 -20.60
C GLU A 299 -4.66 -13.67 -19.66
N ALA A 300 -3.87 -13.92 -18.62
CA ALA A 300 -3.48 -12.90 -17.66
C ALA A 300 -2.57 -11.85 -18.33
N ALA A 301 -1.58 -12.29 -19.10
CA ALA A 301 -0.74 -11.42 -19.91
C ALA A 301 -1.57 -10.60 -20.91
N SER A 302 -2.50 -11.23 -21.64
CA SER A 302 -3.40 -10.54 -22.58
C SER A 302 -4.19 -9.40 -21.93
N LYS A 303 -4.68 -9.56 -20.70
CA LYS A 303 -5.37 -8.48 -19.97
C LYS A 303 -4.46 -7.26 -19.73
N VAL A 304 -3.19 -7.49 -19.38
CA VAL A 304 -2.20 -6.40 -19.23
C VAL A 304 -1.93 -5.72 -20.58
N THR A 305 -1.82 -6.47 -21.68
CA THR A 305 -1.66 -5.92 -23.03
C THR A 305 -2.77 -4.93 -23.38
N HIS A 306 -4.03 -5.26 -23.02
CA HIS A 306 -5.17 -4.36 -23.25
C HIS A 306 -5.19 -3.15 -22.30
N ALA A 307 -4.79 -3.32 -21.04
CA ALA A 307 -4.74 -2.22 -20.06
C ALA A 307 -3.67 -1.17 -20.41
N LEU A 308 -2.56 -1.58 -21.05
CA LEU A 308 -1.46 -0.68 -21.45
C LEU A 308 -1.79 0.28 -22.61
N VAL A 309 -2.96 0.18 -23.24
CA VAL A 309 -3.31 0.97 -24.44
C VAL A 309 -3.15 2.49 -24.23
N ASN A 310 -3.65 3.04 -23.12
CA ASN A 310 -3.56 4.49 -22.86
C ASN A 310 -2.15 4.93 -22.48
N VAL A 311 -1.46 4.16 -21.63
CA VAL A 311 -0.06 4.42 -21.26
C VAL A 311 0.83 4.46 -22.51
N ARG A 312 0.64 3.53 -23.44
CA ARG A 312 1.34 3.53 -24.73
C ARG A 312 0.91 4.66 -25.66
N ALA A 313 -0.35 5.08 -25.65
CA ALA A 313 -0.80 6.23 -26.43
C ALA A 313 -0.11 7.52 -25.95
N ILE A 314 0.02 7.72 -24.62
CA ILE A 314 0.77 8.83 -24.02
C ILE A 314 2.25 8.79 -24.46
N ILE A 315 2.93 7.65 -24.26
CA ILE A 315 4.35 7.49 -24.62
C ILE A 315 4.60 7.79 -26.10
N ASN A 316 3.83 7.18 -27.01
CA ASN A 316 3.99 7.36 -28.45
C ASN A 316 3.60 8.77 -28.95
N HIS A 317 2.81 9.52 -28.19
CA HIS A 317 2.45 10.91 -28.51
C HIS A 317 3.53 11.89 -28.09
N PHE A 318 4.06 11.75 -26.86
CA PHE A 318 5.00 12.74 -26.31
C PHE A 318 6.46 12.47 -26.67
N ASN A 319 6.93 11.21 -26.77
CA ASN A 319 8.34 10.93 -27.11
C ASN A 319 8.78 11.63 -28.42
N PRO A 320 8.06 11.50 -29.56
CA PRO A 320 8.46 12.17 -30.80
C PRO A 320 8.42 13.70 -30.72
N LYS A 321 7.52 14.27 -29.90
CA LYS A 321 7.42 15.72 -29.68
C LYS A 321 8.59 16.24 -28.84
N ILE A 322 9.00 15.48 -27.82
CA ILE A 322 10.17 15.77 -26.98
C ILE A 322 11.46 15.68 -27.80
N GLU A 323 11.61 14.62 -28.60
CA GLU A 323 12.74 14.47 -29.55
C GLU A 323 12.78 15.62 -30.57
N SER A 324 11.64 16.03 -31.10
CA SER A 324 11.53 17.18 -32.01
C SER A 324 11.91 18.50 -31.33
N TYR A 325 11.44 18.75 -30.11
CA TYR A 325 11.83 19.93 -29.32
C TYR A 325 13.33 19.93 -29.01
N ALA A 326 13.91 18.77 -28.66
CA ALA A 326 15.34 18.60 -28.44
C ALA A 326 16.15 19.00 -29.70
N ALA A 327 15.75 18.49 -30.86
CA ALA A 327 16.41 18.72 -32.13
C ALA A 327 16.32 20.18 -32.58
N VAL A 328 15.14 20.81 -32.44
CA VAL A 328 14.90 22.22 -32.83
C VAL A 328 15.67 23.19 -31.94
N ASN A 329 15.76 22.92 -30.63
CA ASN A 329 16.50 23.77 -29.69
C ASN A 329 17.99 23.42 -29.59
N HIS A 330 18.45 22.38 -30.32
CA HIS A 330 19.82 21.84 -30.26
C HIS A 330 20.25 21.41 -28.84
N ILE A 331 19.33 20.84 -28.07
CA ILE A 331 19.53 20.39 -26.68
C ILE A 331 19.70 18.86 -26.66
N SER A 332 20.84 18.37 -26.20
CA SER A 332 21.12 16.92 -26.10
C SER A 332 20.36 16.20 -24.98
N GLN A 333 19.97 16.93 -23.92
CA GLN A 333 19.23 16.42 -22.77
C GLN A 333 18.34 17.53 -22.20
N LEU A 334 17.03 17.34 -22.22
CA LEU A 334 16.08 18.32 -21.66
C LEU A 334 16.08 18.28 -20.12
N SER A 335 15.76 19.42 -19.50
CA SER A 335 15.38 19.48 -18.09
C SER A 335 13.95 19.01 -17.87
N GLU A 336 13.58 18.73 -16.62
CA GLU A 336 12.20 18.38 -16.23
C GLU A 336 11.18 19.43 -16.70
N GLU A 337 11.45 20.72 -16.44
CA GLU A 337 10.55 21.81 -16.82
C GLU A 337 10.37 21.95 -18.35
N GLN A 338 11.43 21.68 -19.13
CA GLN A 338 11.34 21.68 -20.60
C GLN A 338 10.47 20.53 -21.12
N VAL A 339 10.52 19.36 -20.48
CA VAL A 339 9.61 18.25 -20.83
C VAL A 339 8.18 18.59 -20.41
N LEU A 340 7.98 19.18 -19.24
CA LEU A 340 6.67 19.65 -18.77
C LEU A 340 6.07 20.74 -19.70
N GLU A 341 6.88 21.65 -20.24
CA GLU A 341 6.46 22.61 -21.27
C GLU A 341 5.94 21.89 -22.53
N VAL A 342 6.66 20.89 -23.02
CA VAL A 342 6.22 20.07 -24.17
C VAL A 342 4.93 19.29 -23.85
N VAL A 343 4.78 18.76 -22.62
CA VAL A 343 3.56 18.07 -22.19
C VAL A 343 2.36 19.03 -22.18
N ARG A 344 2.46 20.16 -21.45
CA ARG A 344 1.40 21.17 -21.31
C ARG A 344 0.93 21.73 -22.64
N SER A 345 1.85 21.94 -23.59
CA SER A 345 1.56 22.52 -24.90
C SER A 345 0.95 21.53 -25.92
N ASN A 346 0.77 20.25 -25.58
CA ASN A 346 0.38 19.20 -26.53
C ASN A 346 -0.72 18.24 -26.06
N TYR A 347 -1.46 18.60 -25.00
CA TYR A 347 -2.62 17.83 -24.52
C TYR A 347 -3.78 17.79 -25.52
N ASP A 348 -3.99 18.88 -26.26
CA ASP A 348 -5.08 19.06 -27.23
C ASP A 348 -5.10 18.01 -28.36
N THR A 349 -3.92 17.54 -28.75
CA THR A 349 -3.70 16.58 -29.84
C THR A 349 -3.65 15.13 -29.35
N LEU A 350 -3.66 14.89 -28.02
CA LEU A 350 -3.63 13.54 -27.47
C LEU A 350 -5.01 12.89 -27.51
N THR A 351 -5.09 11.69 -28.10
CA THR A 351 -6.31 10.87 -28.08
C THR A 351 -6.12 9.64 -27.22
N LEU A 352 -6.97 9.45 -26.21
CA LEU A 352 -6.98 8.29 -25.32
C LEU A 352 -8.25 7.47 -25.48
N LYS A 353 -8.16 6.16 -25.19
CA LYS A 353 -9.31 5.27 -25.19
C LYS A 353 -10.02 5.34 -23.84
N LEU A 354 -11.34 5.56 -23.85
CA LEU A 354 -12.15 5.42 -22.62
C LEU A 354 -12.03 3.98 -22.09
N GLN A 355 -11.71 3.84 -20.80
CA GLN A 355 -11.65 2.54 -20.12
C GLN A 355 -12.73 2.47 -19.05
N ASP A 356 -13.71 1.60 -19.27
CA ASP A 356 -14.80 1.35 -18.33
C ASP A 356 -14.39 0.39 -17.21
N GLY A 357 -15.05 0.51 -16.06
CA GLY A 357 -14.89 -0.42 -14.94
C GLY A 357 -13.57 -0.30 -14.17
N LEU A 358 -12.76 0.74 -14.44
CA LEU A 358 -11.54 1.02 -13.69
C LEU A 358 -11.79 1.26 -12.19
N ASP A 359 -12.97 1.73 -11.81
CA ASP A 359 -13.40 1.90 -10.41
C ASP A 359 -14.19 0.70 -9.85
N GLN A 360 -14.32 -0.38 -10.64
CA GLN A 360 -14.88 -1.64 -10.18
C GLN A 360 -13.76 -2.52 -9.61
N PHE A 361 -13.75 -2.65 -8.29
CA PHE A 361 -12.97 -3.67 -7.59
C PHE A 361 -13.79 -4.97 -7.47
N GLU A 362 -13.11 -6.11 -7.42
CA GLU A 362 -13.75 -7.40 -7.15
C GLU A 362 -14.42 -7.33 -5.76
N ARG A 363 -15.75 -7.39 -5.71
CA ARG A 363 -16.46 -7.42 -4.43
C ARG A 363 -16.02 -8.64 -3.66
N TYR A 364 -15.74 -8.44 -2.37
CA TYR A 364 -15.35 -9.51 -1.45
C TYR A 364 -16.24 -10.75 -1.63
N SER A 365 -15.61 -11.88 -1.94
CA SER A 365 -16.26 -13.14 -2.26
C SER A 365 -16.09 -14.15 -1.14
N GLU A 366 -17.14 -14.93 -0.86
CA GLU A 366 -17.20 -15.93 0.21
C GLU A 366 -16.39 -17.21 -0.07
N GLN A 367 -15.66 -17.29 -1.18
CA GLN A 367 -14.59 -18.27 -1.39
C GLN A 367 -13.49 -17.66 -2.28
N PRO A 368 -12.43 -17.03 -1.72
CA PRO A 368 -11.30 -16.57 -2.51
C PRO A 368 -10.40 -17.74 -2.92
N LYS A 369 -9.57 -17.53 -3.93
CA LYS A 369 -8.49 -18.46 -4.33
C LYS A 369 -7.41 -18.64 -3.24
N GLU A 370 -7.46 -17.80 -2.22
CA GLU A 370 -6.43 -17.62 -1.19
C GLU A 370 -6.79 -18.28 0.16
N VAL A 371 -7.82 -19.13 0.21
CA VAL A 371 -8.17 -19.86 1.45
C VAL A 371 -6.96 -20.60 2.04
N ALA A 372 -6.06 -21.12 1.20
CA ALA A 372 -4.81 -21.74 1.64
C ALA A 372 -3.85 -20.74 2.30
N PHE A 373 -3.64 -19.58 1.68
CA PHE A 373 -2.82 -18.49 2.23
C PHE A 373 -3.36 -18.02 3.59
N PHE A 374 -4.65 -17.70 3.69
CA PHE A 374 -5.26 -17.28 4.96
C PHE A 374 -5.20 -18.38 6.03
N LYS A 375 -5.36 -19.66 5.66
CA LYS A 375 -5.23 -20.77 6.62
C LYS A 375 -3.80 -20.90 7.15
N GLU A 376 -2.77 -20.75 6.31
CA GLU A 376 -1.37 -20.82 6.75
C GLU A 376 -0.97 -19.56 7.54
N LEU A 377 -1.39 -18.37 7.11
CA LEU A 377 -1.14 -17.11 7.83
C LEU A 377 -1.81 -17.10 9.21
N VAL A 378 -3.09 -17.48 9.31
CA VAL A 378 -3.79 -17.60 10.61
C VAL A 378 -3.10 -18.64 11.50
N ARG A 379 -2.65 -19.78 10.95
CA ARG A 379 -1.88 -20.80 11.67
C ARG A 379 -0.53 -20.25 12.16
N SER A 380 0.19 -19.52 11.31
CA SER A 380 1.49 -18.91 11.58
C SER A 380 1.41 -17.89 12.73
N ILE A 381 0.50 -16.92 12.61
CA ILE A 381 0.25 -15.91 13.65
C ILE A 381 -0.21 -16.60 14.94
N SER A 382 -1.07 -17.63 14.88
CA SER A 382 -1.48 -18.40 16.07
C SER A 382 -0.31 -19.10 16.79
N LEU A 383 0.74 -19.49 16.05
CA LEU A 383 1.98 -20.05 16.61
C LEU A 383 2.88 -18.95 17.18
N ASN A 384 2.98 -17.79 16.50
CA ASN A 384 3.72 -16.61 16.98
C ASN A 384 3.10 -16.09 18.29
N VAL A 385 1.79 -15.84 18.32
CA VAL A 385 1.04 -15.45 19.53
C VAL A 385 1.24 -16.49 20.63
N ARG A 386 1.23 -17.80 20.35
CA ARG A 386 1.48 -18.82 21.37
C ARG A 386 2.92 -18.83 21.93
N LYS A 387 3.91 -18.37 21.16
CA LYS A 387 5.31 -18.23 21.62
C LYS A 387 5.50 -16.95 22.44
N ASN A 388 4.97 -15.83 21.94
CA ASN A 388 5.18 -14.51 22.52
C ASN A 388 4.23 -14.23 23.70
N VAL A 389 3.01 -14.76 23.68
CA VAL A 389 2.18 -14.94 24.89
C VAL A 389 2.73 -16.13 25.67
N SER A 390 3.86 -15.90 26.32
CA SER A 390 4.30 -16.73 27.44
C SER A 390 3.17 -16.78 28.48
N LEU A 391 2.77 -17.98 28.90
CA LEU A 391 1.74 -18.25 29.91
C LEU A 391 2.16 -17.82 31.34
N ASN A 392 3.06 -16.85 31.47
CA ASN A 392 3.83 -16.54 32.69
C ASN A 392 3.41 -15.24 33.38
N THR A 393 2.42 -14.48 32.88
CA THR A 393 2.00 -13.21 33.49
C THR A 393 0.48 -12.99 33.58
N LEU A 394 -0.35 -13.76 32.88
CA LEU A 394 -1.80 -13.81 33.12
C LEU A 394 -2.22 -15.26 33.45
N SER A 395 -3.00 -15.43 34.51
CA SER A 395 -3.71 -16.67 34.90
C SER A 395 -2.95 -17.71 35.75
N GLN A 396 -2.07 -17.29 36.67
CA GLN A 396 -1.85 -18.07 37.91
C GLN A 396 -2.26 -17.29 39.15
N ASP A 397 -1.67 -16.12 39.43
CA ASP A 397 -2.02 -15.34 40.64
C ASP A 397 -3.48 -14.87 40.68
N VAL A 398 -4.09 -14.59 39.52
CA VAL A 398 -5.50 -14.21 39.42
C VAL A 398 -6.42 -15.41 39.70
N LEU A 399 -6.09 -16.59 39.18
CA LEU A 399 -6.86 -17.81 39.45
C LEU A 399 -6.70 -18.26 40.91
N LEU A 400 -5.48 -18.20 41.46
CA LEU A 400 -5.21 -18.51 42.86
C LEU A 400 -5.96 -17.55 43.80
N LYS A 401 -6.09 -16.26 43.45
CA LYS A 401 -6.93 -15.32 44.20
C LYS A 401 -8.41 -15.69 44.17
N GLU A 402 -8.98 -15.99 43.00
CA GLU A 402 -10.38 -16.41 42.93
C GLU A 402 -10.64 -17.71 43.72
N PHE A 403 -9.79 -18.73 43.59
CA PHE A 403 -9.93 -19.95 44.38
C PHE A 403 -9.74 -19.73 45.89
N SER A 404 -8.88 -18.79 46.32
CA SER A 404 -8.74 -18.42 47.74
C SER A 404 -9.95 -17.66 48.31
N SER A 405 -10.83 -17.14 47.45
CA SER A 405 -12.07 -16.46 47.85
C SER A 405 -13.30 -17.39 47.93
N ILE A 406 -13.12 -18.68 47.65
CA ILE A 406 -14.16 -19.72 47.69
C ILE A 406 -13.74 -20.79 48.72
N SER A 407 -13.60 -20.40 49.99
CA SER A 407 -13.38 -21.25 51.16
C SER A 407 -14.01 -20.63 52.39
#